data_AF-A0A433QQ83-F1
#
_entry.id   AF-A0A433QQ83-F1
#
_cell.length_a   1.000
_cell.length_b   1.000
_cell.length_c   1.000
_cell.angle_alpha   90.00
_cell.angle_beta   90.00
_cell.angle_gamma   90.00
#
_symmetry.space_group_name_H-M   'P 1'
#
loop_
_entity.id
_entity.type
_entity.pdbx_description
1 polymer ?
#
loop_
_entity_poly.entity_id
_entity_poly.type
_entity_poly.pdbx_seq_one_letter_code
_entity_poly.pdbx_strand_id
1 'polypeptide(L)'
;MELVESLYLSAGRKISYWCFSPGLAMKDLVDQGVRSIILASGTLAPLDSFASEFHIYLLLSESDFELRLENPHIIDANQALIAVVPKGPSGHTFNSSYETRKTADYKSDLGNAIGL
;
A
#
# COMPACT_ATOMS: atom_id res chain seq x y z
N MET A 1 -2.90 -0.74 -8.42
CA MET A 1 -3.68 -1.59 -9.35
C MET A 1 -5.10 -1.07 -9.36
N GLU A 2 -5.48 -0.39 -10.42
CA GLU A 2 -6.82 0.18 -10.56
C GLU A 2 -7.54 -0.47 -11.74
N LEU A 3 -8.84 -0.74 -11.55
CA LEU A 3 -9.73 -1.14 -12.64
C LEU A 3 -9.90 0.07 -13.55
N VAL A 4 -9.27 0.04 -14.71
CA VAL A 4 -9.41 1.11 -15.71
C VAL A 4 -10.80 1.04 -16.31
N GLU A 5 -11.22 -0.17 -16.70
CA GLU A 5 -12.51 -0.37 -17.34
C GLU A 5 -13.01 -1.81 -17.18
N SER A 6 -14.32 -1.97 -17.29
CA SER A 6 -15.00 -3.26 -17.23
C SER A 6 -16.13 -3.33 -18.23
N LEU A 7 -16.01 -4.21 -19.21
CA LEU A 7 -17.06 -4.48 -20.20
C LEU A 7 -17.88 -5.68 -19.74
N TYR A 8 -19.19 -5.46 -19.60
CA TYR A 8 -20.14 -6.54 -19.34
C TYR A 8 -20.60 -7.13 -20.66
N LEU A 9 -20.30 -8.41 -20.87
CA LEU A 9 -20.79 -9.21 -21.98
C LEU A 9 -22.07 -9.94 -21.57
N SER A 10 -22.81 -10.45 -22.57
CA SER A 10 -24.01 -11.23 -22.31
C SER A 10 -23.72 -12.47 -21.42
N ALA A 11 -24.67 -12.78 -20.55
CA ALA A 11 -24.64 -13.90 -19.61
C ALA A 11 -23.55 -13.83 -18.51
N GLY A 12 -23.42 -12.68 -17.82
CA GLY A 12 -22.61 -12.56 -16.60
C GLY A 12 -21.10 -12.63 -16.81
N ARG A 13 -20.63 -12.63 -18.06
CA ARG A 13 -19.22 -12.59 -18.40
C ARG A 13 -18.71 -11.16 -18.34
N LYS A 14 -17.59 -10.94 -17.67
CA LYS A 14 -16.96 -9.63 -17.51
C LYS A 14 -15.54 -9.67 -18.05
N ILE A 15 -15.20 -8.76 -18.95
CA ILE A 15 -13.81 -8.48 -19.33
C ILE A 15 -13.36 -7.24 -18.56
N SER A 16 -12.23 -7.34 -17.86
CA SER A 16 -11.69 -6.25 -17.05
C SER A 16 -10.29 -5.87 -17.55
N TYR A 17 -10.06 -4.58 -17.75
CA TYR A 17 -8.76 -4.02 -18.10
C TYR A 17 -8.14 -3.40 -16.86
N TRP A 18 -6.87 -3.72 -16.62
CA TRP A 18 -6.14 -3.29 -15.43
C TRP A 18 -4.87 -2.57 -15.86
N CYS A 19 -4.65 -1.37 -15.31
CA CYS A 19 -3.37 -0.69 -15.41
C CYS A 19 -2.52 -1.06 -14.19
N PHE A 20 -1.31 -1.56 -14.46
CA PHE A 20 -0.33 -1.92 -13.44
C PHE A 20 0.74 -0.84 -13.25
N SER A 21 0.66 0.27 -13.97
CA SER A 21 1.61 1.38 -13.92
C SER A 21 0.91 2.66 -13.46
N PRO A 22 1.01 3.05 -12.18
CA PRO A 22 0.42 4.31 -11.71
C PRO A 22 1.14 5.53 -12.32
N GLY A 23 2.38 5.38 -12.79
CA GLY A 23 3.08 6.44 -13.52
C GLY A 23 2.40 6.86 -14.83
N LEU A 24 1.55 6.03 -15.44
CA LEU A 24 0.78 6.44 -16.61
C LEU A 24 -0.24 7.54 -16.25
N ALA A 25 -0.93 7.40 -15.12
CA ALA A 25 -1.86 8.42 -14.65
C ALA A 25 -1.13 9.72 -14.25
N MET A 26 0.07 9.62 -13.67
CA MET A 26 0.90 10.79 -13.39
C MET A 26 1.32 11.52 -14.67
N LYS A 27 1.67 10.76 -15.71
CA LYS A 27 1.96 11.32 -17.03
C LYS A 27 0.76 12.09 -17.58
N ASP A 28 -0.44 11.51 -17.50
CA ASP A 28 -1.65 12.14 -17.99
C ASP A 28 -1.94 13.47 -17.26
N LEU A 29 -1.64 13.58 -15.96
CA LEU A 29 -1.75 14.83 -15.20
C LEU A 29 -0.73 15.89 -15.67
N VAL A 30 0.51 15.47 -15.95
CA VAL A 30 1.56 16.36 -16.48
C VAL A 30 1.20 16.83 -17.89
N ASP A 31 0.77 15.92 -18.76
CA ASP A 31 0.38 16.22 -20.14
C ASP A 31 -0.84 17.15 -20.22
N GLN A 32 -1.73 17.13 -19.20
CA GLN A 32 -2.83 18.09 -19.04
C GLN A 32 -2.39 19.49 -18.60
N GLY A 33 -1.10 19.69 -18.30
CA GLY A 33 -0.55 20.99 -17.92
C GLY A 33 -0.90 21.42 -16.50
N VAL A 34 -1.11 20.47 -15.57
CA VAL A 34 -1.33 20.78 -14.16
C VAL A 34 -0.13 21.56 -13.62
N ARG A 35 -0.38 22.72 -13.00
CA ARG A 35 0.68 23.63 -12.54
C ARG A 35 1.54 23.03 -11.42
N SER A 36 0.92 22.28 -10.51
CA SER A 36 1.58 21.72 -9.33
C SER A 36 0.82 20.52 -8.80
N ILE A 37 1.57 19.49 -8.39
CA ILE A 37 1.03 18.33 -7.68
C ILE A 37 1.68 18.30 -6.30
N ILE A 38 0.86 18.24 -5.25
CA ILE A 38 1.33 18.14 -3.87
C ILE A 38 0.87 16.79 -3.32
N LEU A 39 1.83 15.97 -2.90
CA LEU A 39 1.58 14.66 -2.33
C LEU A 39 1.95 14.70 -0.85
N ALA A 40 0.97 14.49 0.03
CA ALA A 40 1.15 14.54 1.46
C ALA A 40 0.49 13.32 2.11
N SER A 41 1.27 12.55 2.88
CA SER A 41 0.79 11.41 3.64
C SER A 41 1.71 11.14 4.82
N GLY A 42 1.13 10.72 5.95
CA GLY A 42 1.87 10.40 7.18
C GLY A 42 2.60 9.06 7.15
N THR A 43 2.40 8.26 6.10
CA THR A 43 2.97 6.90 5.99
C THR A 43 3.74 6.68 4.68
N LEU A 44 4.04 7.76 3.94
CA LEU A 44 4.69 7.71 2.64
C LEU A 44 6.20 7.67 2.85
N ALA A 45 6.69 6.51 3.31
CA ALA A 45 8.10 6.24 3.50
C ALA A 45 8.40 4.78 3.09
N PRO A 46 9.54 4.50 2.46
CA PRO A 46 10.55 5.47 2.00
C PRO A 46 10.13 6.18 0.70
N LEU A 47 10.39 7.49 0.60
CA LEU A 47 9.98 8.32 -0.55
C LEU A 47 10.58 7.88 -1.90
N ASP A 48 11.74 7.20 -1.93
CA ASP A 48 12.37 6.75 -3.17
C ASP A 48 11.59 5.61 -3.85
N SER A 49 11.08 4.66 -3.06
CA SER A 49 10.25 3.57 -3.60
C SER A 49 8.96 4.13 -4.20
N PHE A 50 8.36 5.11 -3.53
CA PHE A 50 7.17 5.79 -4.02
C PHE A 50 7.42 6.51 -5.36
N ALA A 51 8.51 7.28 -5.43
CA ALA A 51 8.89 8.02 -6.63
C ALA A 51 9.15 7.09 -7.83
N SER A 52 9.78 5.94 -7.58
CA SER A 52 10.01 4.91 -8.59
C SER A 52 8.70 4.31 -9.10
N GLU A 53 7.79 3.92 -8.21
CA GLU A 53 6.50 3.29 -8.58
C GLU A 53 5.63 4.23 -9.43
N PHE A 54 5.64 5.54 -9.11
CA PHE A 54 4.87 6.56 -9.81
C PHE A 54 5.62 7.18 -11.01
N HIS A 55 6.80 6.66 -11.37
CA HIS A 55 7.64 7.16 -12.46
C HIS A 55 7.98 8.66 -12.36
N ILE A 56 8.02 9.22 -11.15
CA ILE A 56 8.15 10.67 -10.98
C ILE A 56 9.47 11.18 -11.57
N TYR A 57 10.57 10.45 -11.37
CA TYR A 57 11.89 10.76 -11.94
C TYR A 57 11.95 10.68 -13.47
N LEU A 58 11.02 9.97 -14.12
CA LEU A 58 10.95 9.86 -15.58
C LEU A 58 10.05 10.93 -16.21
N LEU A 59 9.11 11.47 -15.43
CA LEU A 59 8.11 12.42 -15.90
C LEU A 59 8.48 13.87 -15.62
N LEU A 60 9.32 14.08 -14.60
CA LEU A 60 9.79 15.38 -14.18
C LEU A 60 11.32 15.40 -14.25
N SER A 61 11.92 16.59 -14.34
CA SER A 61 13.37 16.74 -14.15
C SER A 61 13.74 16.26 -12.75
N GLU A 62 14.93 15.67 -12.56
CA GLU A 62 15.39 15.29 -11.21
C GLU A 62 15.35 16.47 -10.21
N SER A 63 15.49 17.71 -10.71
CA SER A 63 15.37 18.93 -9.90
C SER A 63 13.94 19.23 -9.40
N ASP A 64 12.90 18.74 -10.07
CA ASP A 64 11.50 19.02 -9.69
C ASP A 64 11.01 18.10 -8.57
N PHE A 65 11.62 16.92 -8.43
CA PHE A 65 11.41 16.03 -7.28
C PHE A 65 12.32 16.38 -6.09
N GLU A 66 13.06 17.48 -6.14
CA GLU A 66 13.96 17.90 -5.06
C GLU A 66 13.17 18.46 -3.85
N LEU A 67 11.93 18.91 -4.06
CA LEU A 67 11.02 19.35 -2.99
C LEU A 67 10.40 18.16 -2.23
N ARG A 68 11.21 17.48 -1.44
CA ARG A 68 10.82 16.34 -0.60
C ARG A 68 10.96 16.66 0.88
N LEU A 69 10.02 16.14 1.67
CA LEU A 69 10.08 16.16 3.12
C LEU A 69 9.70 14.79 3.66
N GLU A 70 10.69 14.05 4.15
CA GLU A 70 10.49 12.83 4.94
C GLU A 70 10.98 13.14 6.35
N ASN A 71 10.05 13.42 7.26
CA ASN A 71 10.40 13.74 8.63
C ASN A 71 10.74 12.46 9.40
N PRO A 72 11.75 12.49 10.29
CA PRO A 72 11.92 11.46 11.29
C PRO A 72 10.63 11.26 12.11
N HIS A 73 10.47 10.06 12.66
CA HIS A 73 9.36 9.74 13.54
C HIS A 73 9.31 10.74 14.72
N ILE A 74 8.16 11.39 14.91
CA ILE A 74 8.01 12.54 15.82
C ILE A 74 7.71 12.11 17.25
N ILE A 75 7.20 10.88 17.45
CA ILE A 75 6.87 10.39 18.80
C ILE A 75 8.02 9.56 19.39
N ASP A 76 8.21 9.72 20.69
CA ASP A 76 9.16 8.97 21.51
C ASP A 76 8.71 7.52 21.69
N ALA A 77 9.65 6.63 22.01
CA ALA A 77 9.40 5.20 22.19
C ALA A 77 8.41 4.86 23.31
N ASN A 78 8.16 5.77 24.24
CA ASN A 78 7.16 5.62 25.31
C ASN A 78 5.75 6.06 24.90
N GLN A 79 5.59 6.66 23.72
CA GLN A 79 4.30 7.15 23.22
C GLN A 79 3.58 6.12 22.35
N ALA A 80 4.26 5.06 21.90
CA ALA A 80 3.66 3.95 21.17
C ALA A 80 4.40 2.63 21.44
N LEU A 81 3.64 1.55 21.64
CA LEU A 81 4.18 0.19 21.67
C LEU A 81 4.13 -0.41 20.26
N ILE A 82 5.29 -0.68 19.70
CA ILE A 82 5.44 -1.36 18.42
C ILE A 82 6.03 -2.73 18.72
N ALA A 83 5.25 -3.79 18.50
CA ALA A 83 5.67 -5.15 18.77
C ALA A 83 5.14 -6.10 17.68
N VAL A 84 5.95 -7.10 17.35
CA VAL A 84 5.51 -8.24 16.54
C VAL A 84 5.15 -9.37 17.48
N VAL A 85 3.93 -9.87 17.38
CA VAL A 85 3.46 -11.05 18.11
C VAL A 85 3.44 -12.22 17.13
N PRO A 86 4.49 -13.07 17.09
CA PRO A 86 4.60 -14.12 16.07
C PRO A 86 3.78 -15.37 16.40
N LYS A 87 3.31 -15.51 17.64
CA LYS A 87 2.61 -16.69 18.15
C LYS A 87 1.50 -16.28 19.12
N GLY A 88 0.42 -17.05 19.16
CA GLY A 88 -0.64 -16.86 20.15
C GLY A 88 -0.39 -17.61 21.46
N PRO A 89 -1.34 -17.53 22.40
CA PRO A 89 -1.18 -18.04 23.77
C PRO A 89 -0.89 -19.55 23.87
N SER A 90 -1.38 -20.35 22.94
CA SER A 90 -1.08 -21.79 22.87
C SER A 90 0.24 -22.11 22.15
N GLY A 91 0.95 -21.08 21.67
CA GLY A 91 2.21 -21.21 20.94
C GLY A 91 2.04 -21.47 19.44
N HIS A 92 0.82 -21.39 18.91
CA HIS A 92 0.56 -21.53 17.48
C HIS A 92 1.13 -20.33 16.73
N THR A 93 1.79 -20.58 15.60
CA THR A 93 2.37 -19.51 14.78
C THR A 93 1.27 -18.69 14.11
N PHE A 94 1.35 -17.37 14.25
CA PHE A 94 0.50 -16.46 13.50
C PHE A 94 1.00 -16.34 12.07
N ASN A 95 0.40 -17.17 11.21
CA ASN A 95 0.53 -17.10 9.77
C ASN A 95 -0.88 -16.99 9.16
N SER A 96 -1.22 -15.81 8.64
CA SER A 96 -2.51 -15.56 7.98
C SER A 96 -2.51 -15.85 6.48
N SER A 97 -1.56 -16.66 5.98
CA SER A 97 -1.52 -17.05 4.57
C SER A 97 -2.81 -17.76 4.13
N TYR A 98 -3.03 -17.86 2.82
CA TYR A 98 -4.21 -18.53 2.28
C TYR A 98 -4.38 -19.97 2.79
N GLU A 99 -3.27 -20.68 2.97
CA GLU A 99 -3.19 -22.06 3.43
C GLU A 99 -3.66 -22.21 4.88
N THR A 100 -3.20 -21.32 5.77
CA THR A 100 -3.33 -21.49 7.22
C THR A 100 -4.46 -20.68 7.85
N ARG A 101 -4.93 -19.57 7.23
CA ARG A 101 -5.94 -18.66 7.80
C ARG A 101 -7.29 -19.31 8.15
N LYS A 102 -7.56 -20.51 7.64
CA LYS A 102 -8.83 -21.23 7.85
C LYS A 102 -8.76 -22.32 8.91
N THR A 103 -7.57 -22.69 9.39
CA THR A 103 -7.42 -23.78 10.37
C THR A 103 -8.07 -23.38 11.70
N ALA A 104 -8.58 -24.39 12.42
CA ALA A 104 -9.24 -24.17 13.70
C ALA A 104 -8.24 -23.61 14.73
N ASP A 105 -7.04 -24.19 14.78
CA ASP A 105 -5.97 -23.78 15.69
C ASP A 105 -5.59 -22.30 15.48
N TYR A 106 -5.40 -21.86 14.23
CA TYR A 106 -5.07 -20.46 13.94
C TYR A 106 -6.17 -19.51 14.41
N LYS A 107 -7.44 -19.81 14.10
CA LYS A 107 -8.57 -18.95 14.49
C LYS A 107 -8.74 -18.88 16.00
N SER A 108 -8.63 -20.01 16.68
CA SER A 108 -8.73 -20.10 18.14
C SER A 108 -7.61 -19.30 18.80
N ASP A 109 -6.37 -19.52 18.40
CA ASP A 109 -5.22 -18.85 19.02
C ASP A 109 -5.19 -17.35 18.72
N LEU A 110 -5.65 -16.94 17.53
CA LEU A 110 -5.84 -15.53 17.18
C LEU A 110 -6.92 -14.89 18.05
N GLY A 111 -8.06 -15.55 18.25
CA GLY A 111 -9.14 -15.08 19.14
C GLY A 111 -8.65 -14.90 20.57
N ASN A 112 -7.98 -15.92 21.10
CA ASN A 112 -7.41 -15.88 22.45
C ASN A 112 -6.39 -14.73 22.62
N ALA A 113 -5.61 -14.40 21.59
CA ALA A 113 -4.62 -13.32 21.67
C ALA A 113 -5.23 -11.91 21.76
N ILE A 114 -6.44 -11.71 21.24
CA ILE A 114 -7.15 -10.42 21.32
C ILE A 114 -8.23 -10.39 22.41
N GLY A 115 -8.33 -11.46 23.22
CA GLY A 115 -9.27 -11.56 24.34
C GLY A 115 -10.70 -11.90 23.94
N LEU A 116 -10.89 -12.64 22.83
CA LEU A 116 -12.17 -13.22 22.40
C LEU A 116 -12.26 -14.72 22.76
#